data_AF-A0A6J5VDB2-F1
#
_entry.id   AF-A0A6J5VDB2-F1
#
_cell.length_a   1.000
_cell.length_b   1.000
_cell.length_c   1.000
_cell.angle_alpha   90.00
_cell.angle_beta   90.00
_cell.angle_gamma   90.00
#
_symmetry.space_group_name_H-M   'P 1'
#
loop_
_entity.id
_entity.type
_entity.pdbx_description
1 polymer ?
#
loop_
_entity_poly.entity_id
_entity_poly.type
_entity_poly.pdbx_seq_one_letter_code
_entity_poly.pdbx_strand_id
1 'polypeptide(L)'
;MVNRPDVPRMEDLIPILLKYVKSRQKPGGCVLFVAHNARTFDVPFLCNAFRRCGVDIPSDWLFKDTLPMGREAMKSEGSKPSSRSISLQALREHLGIPLDGSAHRAMSDVKVLAAVFQRLTYMLKLPLASLVEDAFTASEIGTPKKKSSR
;
A
#
# COMPACT_ATOMS: atom_id res chain seq x y z
N MET A 1 5.70 -2.74 -19.36
CA MET A 1 6.83 -3.09 -18.48
C MET A 1 8.11 -2.69 -19.18
N VAL A 2 9.10 -2.12 -18.48
CA VAL A 2 10.36 -1.69 -19.09
C VAL A 2 11.08 -2.93 -19.66
N ASN A 3 11.50 -2.87 -20.92
CA ASN A 3 12.24 -3.94 -21.57
C ASN A 3 13.62 -3.41 -21.95
N ARG A 4 14.52 -3.34 -20.95
CA ARG A 4 15.90 -2.92 -21.13
C ARG A 4 16.84 -3.96 -20.51
N PRO A 5 18.02 -4.24 -21.10
CA PRO A 5 18.93 -5.27 -20.60
C PRO A 5 19.47 -5.00 -19.18
N ASP A 6 19.57 -3.71 -18.80
CA ASP A 6 20.09 -3.25 -17.51
C ASP A 6 19.04 -3.26 -16.38
N VAL A 7 17.80 -3.60 -16.70
CA VAL A 7 16.69 -3.61 -15.75
C VAL A 7 16.26 -5.05 -15.47
N PRO A 8 16.35 -5.53 -14.22
CA PRO A 8 15.92 -6.87 -13.86
C PRO A 8 14.46 -7.14 -14.25
N ARG A 9 14.19 -8.37 -14.70
CA ARG A 9 12.82 -8.82 -14.96
C ARG A 9 12.12 -9.18 -13.65
N MET A 10 10.81 -9.41 -13.71
CA MET A 10 10.07 -9.85 -12.52
C MET A 10 10.56 -11.20 -11.99
N GLU A 11 11.00 -12.10 -12.87
CA GLU A 11 11.60 -13.39 -12.51
C GLU A 11 12.91 -13.23 -11.70
N ASP A 12 13.68 -12.17 -11.96
CA ASP A 12 14.88 -11.83 -11.19
C ASP A 12 14.51 -11.09 -9.89
N LEU A 13 13.52 -10.20 -9.95
CA LEU A 13 13.13 -9.33 -8.84
C LEU A 13 12.40 -10.06 -7.72
N ILE A 14 11.50 -10.99 -8.05
CA ILE A 14 10.65 -11.68 -7.06
C ILE A 14 11.48 -12.44 -6.01
N PRO A 15 12.49 -13.24 -6.38
CA PRO A 15 13.36 -13.89 -5.40
C PRO A 15 14.10 -12.90 -4.50
N ILE A 16 14.55 -11.76 -5.06
CA ILE A 16 15.22 -10.70 -4.31
C ILE A 16 14.25 -10.07 -3.31
N LEU A 17 13.02 -9.78 -3.72
CA LEU A 17 11.98 -9.23 -2.85
C LEU A 17 11.65 -10.18 -1.70
N LEU A 18 11.46 -11.47 -1.98
CA LEU A 18 11.19 -12.49 -0.96
C LEU A 18 12.33 -12.57 0.06
N LYS A 19 13.59 -12.62 -0.42
CA LYS A 19 14.77 -12.63 0.45
C LYS A 19 14.87 -11.36 1.29
N TYR A 20 14.63 -10.21 0.68
CA TYR A 20 14.66 -8.92 1.37
C TYR A 20 13.63 -8.88 2.51
N VAL A 21 12.37 -9.22 2.23
CA VAL A 21 11.31 -9.24 3.24
C VAL A 21 11.64 -10.20 4.37
N LYS A 22 12.03 -11.44 4.04
CA LYS A 22 12.41 -12.44 5.05
C LYS A 22 13.56 -11.97 5.94
N SER A 23 14.55 -11.27 5.38
CA SER A 23 15.69 -10.75 6.15
C SER A 23 15.33 -9.62 7.12
N ARG A 24 14.17 -8.96 6.93
CA ARG A 24 13.70 -7.84 7.74
C ARG A 24 12.55 -8.22 8.68
N GLN A 25 11.95 -9.39 8.47
CA GLN A 25 10.86 -9.90 9.27
C GLN A 25 11.34 -10.17 10.71
N LYS A 26 10.62 -9.63 11.68
CA LYS A 26 10.91 -9.84 13.10
C LYS A 26 10.26 -11.16 13.57
N PRO A 27 10.90 -11.90 14.48
CA PRO A 27 10.26 -13.05 15.12
C PRO A 27 8.91 -12.66 15.75
N GLY A 28 7.83 -13.37 15.39
CA GLY A 28 6.47 -13.05 15.85
C GLY A 28 5.86 -11.77 15.26
N GLY A 29 6.54 -11.09 14.32
CA GLY A 29 6.03 -9.89 13.65
C GLY A 29 5.26 -10.22 12.36
N CYS A 30 4.32 -9.34 11.99
CA CYS A 30 3.62 -9.41 10.72
C CYS A 30 4.34 -8.60 9.63
N VAL A 31 4.21 -9.03 8.37
CA VAL A 31 4.66 -8.26 7.20
C VAL A 31 3.48 -7.47 6.66
N LEU A 32 3.58 -6.13 6.65
CA LEU A 32 2.53 -5.24 6.15
C LEU A 32 3.05 -4.39 4.98
N PHE A 33 2.49 -4.60 3.80
CA PHE A 33 2.69 -3.77 2.62
C PHE A 33 1.63 -2.66 2.57
N VAL A 34 2.06 -1.41 2.51
CA VAL A 34 1.17 -0.25 2.47
C VAL A 34 1.21 0.35 1.07
N ALA A 35 0.05 0.55 0.45
CA ALA A 35 -0.09 1.20 -0.85
C ALA A 35 -1.32 2.14 -0.88
N HIS A 36 -1.35 3.04 -1.84
CA HIS A 36 -2.48 3.96 -2.05
C HIS A 36 -3.33 3.47 -3.21
N ASN A 37 -4.59 3.09 -2.95
CA ASN A 37 -5.42 2.32 -3.89
C ASN A 37 -4.91 0.90 -4.13
N ALA A 38 -4.30 0.32 -3.08
CA ALA A 38 -3.65 -0.99 -3.09
C ALA A 38 -4.57 -2.08 -3.66
N ARG A 39 -5.85 -2.07 -3.26
CA ARG A 39 -6.78 -3.16 -3.58
C ARG A 39 -7.15 -3.19 -5.07
N THR A 40 -7.10 -2.05 -5.73
CA THR A 40 -7.53 -1.89 -7.13
C THR A 40 -6.35 -1.94 -8.09
N PHE A 41 -5.14 -1.59 -7.64
CA PHE A 41 -3.99 -1.41 -8.53
C PHE A 41 -2.76 -2.21 -8.11
N ASP A 42 -2.04 -1.78 -7.07
CA ASP A 42 -0.72 -2.33 -6.73
C ASP A 42 -0.76 -3.82 -6.40
N VAL A 43 -1.73 -4.27 -5.61
CA VAL A 43 -1.82 -5.68 -5.20
C VAL A 43 -2.25 -6.57 -6.37
N PRO A 44 -3.30 -6.25 -7.15
CA PRO A 44 -3.60 -7.00 -8.38
C PRO A 44 -2.41 -7.08 -9.35
N PHE A 45 -1.66 -5.98 -9.52
CA PHE A 45 -0.45 -5.97 -10.35
C PHE A 45 0.61 -6.92 -9.81
N LEU A 46 0.88 -6.88 -8.50
CA LEU A 46 1.85 -7.75 -7.83
C LEU A 46 1.43 -9.23 -7.92
N CYS A 47 0.17 -9.55 -7.62
CA CYS A 47 -0.39 -10.90 -7.75
C CYS A 47 -0.19 -11.44 -9.18
N ASN A 48 -0.47 -10.61 -10.19
CA ASN A 48 -0.29 -11.00 -11.58
C ASN A 48 1.19 -11.26 -11.93
N ALA A 49 2.12 -10.44 -11.41
CA ALA A 49 3.54 -10.65 -11.63
C ALA A 49 4.04 -11.95 -10.99
N PHE A 50 3.66 -12.21 -9.74
CA PHE A 50 3.97 -13.45 -9.01
C PHE A 50 3.45 -14.69 -9.75
N ARG A 51 2.15 -14.67 -10.11
CA ARG A 51 1.50 -15.74 -10.87
C ARG A 51 2.20 -16.02 -12.21
N ARG A 52 2.61 -14.98 -12.95
CA ARG A 52 3.34 -15.13 -14.22
C ARG A 52 4.72 -15.77 -14.05
N CYS A 53 5.33 -15.64 -12.88
CA CYS A 53 6.60 -16.26 -12.54
C CYS A 53 6.42 -17.63 -11.85
N GLY A 54 5.19 -18.13 -11.68
CA GLY A 54 4.93 -19.42 -11.02
C GLY A 54 5.26 -19.41 -9.53
N VAL A 55 5.25 -18.24 -8.89
CA VAL A 55 5.55 -18.08 -7.47
C VAL A 55 4.30 -17.55 -6.76
N ASP A 56 3.92 -18.18 -5.66
CA ASP A 56 2.83 -17.69 -4.82
C ASP A 56 3.29 -16.53 -3.92
N ILE A 57 2.40 -15.56 -3.69
CA ILE A 57 2.62 -14.54 -2.67
C ILE A 57 2.52 -15.21 -1.30
N PRO A 58 3.50 -15.00 -0.38
CA PRO A 58 3.43 -15.56 0.96
C PRO A 58 2.12 -15.20 1.69
N SER A 59 1.50 -16.19 2.33
CA SER A 59 0.21 -16.03 3.00
C SER A 59 0.26 -15.15 4.25
N ASP A 60 1.46 -14.92 4.79
CA ASP A 60 1.73 -14.04 5.93
C ASP A 60 1.96 -12.57 5.50
N TRP A 61 1.89 -12.27 4.21
CA TRP A 61 1.92 -10.89 3.71
C TRP A 61 0.53 -10.26 3.77
N LEU A 62 0.44 -9.21 4.57
CA LEU A 62 -0.74 -8.37 4.69
C LEU A 62 -0.58 -7.10 3.86
N PHE A 63 -1.69 -6.57 3.37
CA PHE A 63 -1.75 -5.38 2.55
C PHE A 63 -2.70 -4.35 3.17
N LYS A 64 -2.29 -3.08 3.22
CA LYS A 64 -3.09 -1.95 3.69
C LYS A 64 -3.33 -0.96 2.57
N ASP A 65 -4.60 -0.66 2.31
CA ASP A 65 -5.01 0.39 1.38
C ASP A 65 -5.22 1.71 2.13
N THR A 66 -4.44 2.73 1.77
CA THR A 66 -4.53 4.06 2.39
C THR A 66 -5.58 4.96 1.75
N LEU A 67 -6.15 4.60 0.59
CA LEU A 67 -7.17 5.42 -0.07
C LEU A 67 -8.45 5.56 0.78
N PRO A 68 -9.00 4.48 1.38
CA PRO A 68 -10.11 4.60 2.34
C PRO A 68 -9.75 5.41 3.58
N MET A 69 -8.52 5.26 4.10
CA MET A 69 -8.04 6.03 5.26
C MET A 69 -7.99 7.53 4.95
N GLY A 70 -7.47 7.91 3.78
CA GLY A 70 -7.48 9.31 3.33
C GLY A 70 -8.89 9.88 3.25
N ARG A 71 -9.84 9.11 2.72
CA ARG A 71 -11.26 9.50 2.67
C ARG A 71 -11.84 9.72 4.07
N GLU A 72 -11.56 8.83 5.01
CA GLU A 72 -12.05 8.93 6.38
C GLU A 72 -11.43 10.12 7.11
N ALA A 73 -10.12 10.33 6.97
CA ALA A 73 -9.41 11.45 7.58
C ALA A 73 -9.98 12.79 7.09
N MET A 74 -10.17 12.95 5.78
CA MET A 74 -10.78 14.17 5.23
C MET A 74 -12.21 14.39 5.75
N LYS A 75 -13.01 13.33 5.95
CA LYS A 75 -14.34 13.46 6.56
C LYS A 75 -14.26 13.89 8.02
N SER A 76 -13.29 13.36 8.77
CA SER A 76 -13.11 13.70 10.19
C SER A 76 -12.73 15.18 10.38
N GLU A 77 -12.06 15.78 9.39
CA GLU A 77 -11.77 17.22 9.34
C GLU A 77 -12.94 18.08 8.81
N GLY A 78 -14.11 17.48 8.54
CA GLY A 78 -15.29 18.20 8.04
C GLY A 78 -15.29 18.46 6.53
N SER A 79 -14.33 17.92 5.78
CA SER A 79 -14.31 18.03 4.32
C SER A 79 -15.23 17.00 3.65
N LYS A 80 -15.80 17.36 2.48
CA LYS A 80 -16.53 16.41 1.61
C LYS A 80 -15.57 15.79 0.60
N PRO A 81 -15.05 14.56 0.81
CA PRO A 81 -14.02 14.00 -0.06
C PRO A 81 -14.58 13.62 -1.43
N SER A 82 -13.99 14.20 -2.47
CA SER A 82 -14.10 13.72 -3.85
C SER A 82 -12.99 12.72 -4.16
N SER A 83 -13.07 12.00 -5.28
CA SER A 83 -11.99 11.10 -5.71
C SER A 83 -10.67 11.84 -5.97
N ARG A 84 -10.72 13.06 -6.51
CA ARG A 84 -9.51 13.88 -6.75
C ARG A 84 -8.87 14.36 -5.45
N SER A 85 -9.68 14.76 -4.48
CA SER A 85 -9.19 15.33 -3.21
C SER A 85 -8.60 14.28 -2.26
N ILE A 86 -8.75 12.99 -2.55
CA ILE A 86 -8.16 11.90 -1.76
C ILE A 86 -7.03 11.18 -2.50
N SER A 87 -6.62 11.67 -3.68
CA SER A 87 -5.44 11.16 -4.35
C SER A 87 -4.20 11.38 -3.48
N LEU A 88 -3.17 10.55 -3.65
CA LEU A 88 -1.93 10.67 -2.88
C LEU A 88 -1.33 12.08 -2.98
N GLN A 89 -1.36 12.68 -4.16
CA GLN A 89 -0.89 14.04 -4.41
C GLN A 89 -1.75 15.09 -3.67
N ALA A 90 -3.08 14.97 -3.71
CA ALA A 90 -3.95 15.91 -3.01
C ALA A 90 -3.79 15.81 -1.49
N LEU A 91 -3.65 14.59 -0.96
CA LEU A 91 -3.36 14.38 0.48
C LEU A 91 -2.00 14.97 0.86
N ARG A 92 -0.97 14.78 0.03
CA ARG A 92 0.35 15.40 0.22
C ARG A 92 0.24 16.91 0.34
N GLU A 93 -0.45 17.55 -0.61
CA GLU A 93 -0.64 19.00 -0.66
C GLU A 93 -1.42 19.51 0.56
N HIS A 94 -2.54 18.87 0.88
CA HIS A 94 -3.38 19.21 2.04
C HIS A 94 -2.61 19.12 3.37
N LEU A 95 -1.76 18.10 3.50
CA LEU A 95 -0.97 17.87 4.71
C LEU A 95 0.34 18.66 4.77
N GLY A 96 0.64 19.48 3.74
CA GLY A 96 1.87 20.27 3.67
C GLY A 96 3.15 19.43 3.55
N ILE A 97 3.07 18.24 2.98
CA ILE A 97 4.21 17.33 2.83
C ILE A 97 5.03 17.75 1.60
N PRO A 98 6.33 18.04 1.72
CA PRO A 98 7.15 18.40 0.58
C PRO A 98 7.30 17.22 -0.39
N LEU A 99 7.32 17.51 -1.69
CA LEU A 99 7.64 16.52 -2.71
C LEU A 99 9.16 16.44 -2.88
N ASP A 100 9.72 15.25 -2.71
CA ASP A 100 11.14 15.00 -2.96
C ASP A 100 11.30 14.21 -4.28
N GLY A 101 11.71 14.91 -5.34
CA GLY A 101 11.85 14.38 -6.69
C GLY A 101 10.62 14.65 -7.58
N SER A 102 10.48 13.87 -8.65
CA SER A 102 9.37 14.00 -9.59
C SER A 102 8.20 13.09 -9.18
N ALA A 103 6.97 13.60 -9.27
CA ALA A 103 5.76 12.81 -9.10
C ALA A 103 5.72 11.66 -10.11
N HIS A 104 5.06 10.55 -9.77
CA HIS A 104 4.95 9.34 -10.61
C HIS A 104 6.25 8.55 -10.76
N ARG A 105 7.29 8.88 -10.01
CA ARG A 105 8.44 8.00 -9.78
C ARG A 105 8.14 7.14 -8.56
N ALA A 106 8.23 5.82 -8.70
CA ALA A 106 7.91 4.88 -7.64
C ALA A 106 8.53 5.24 -6.28
N MET A 107 9.82 5.61 -6.24
CA MET A 107 10.48 6.00 -4.99
C MET A 107 9.95 7.31 -4.39
N SER A 108 9.64 8.31 -5.24
CA SER A 108 9.05 9.57 -4.79
C SER A 108 7.65 9.32 -4.19
N ASP A 109 6.83 8.53 -4.89
CA ASP A 109 5.49 8.17 -4.43
C ASP A 109 5.54 7.36 -3.12
N VAL A 110 6.52 6.46 -2.94
CA VAL A 110 6.74 5.72 -1.69
C VAL A 110 7.11 6.65 -0.54
N LYS A 111 7.97 7.65 -0.75
CA LYS A 111 8.33 8.64 0.29
C LYS A 111 7.11 9.46 0.71
N VAL A 112 6.34 9.94 -0.27
CA VAL A 112 5.10 10.67 -0.02
C VAL A 112 4.09 9.78 0.73
N LEU A 113 3.89 8.54 0.28
CA LEU A 113 3.01 7.58 0.92
C LEU A 113 3.40 7.30 2.36
N ALA A 114 4.68 7.14 2.66
CA ALA A 114 5.14 6.91 4.04
C ALA A 114 4.76 8.08 4.97
N ALA A 115 4.99 9.32 4.52
CA ALA A 115 4.64 10.53 5.28
C ALA A 115 3.12 10.71 5.41
N VAL A 116 2.36 10.51 4.31
CA VAL A 116 0.90 10.57 4.31
C VAL A 116 0.33 9.51 5.25
N PHE A 117 0.81 8.27 5.16
CA PHE A 117 0.34 7.17 6.02
C PHE A 117 0.54 7.49 7.50
N GLN A 118 1.72 7.98 7.89
CA GLN A 118 1.99 8.42 9.26
C GLN A 118 1.01 9.52 9.71
N ARG A 119 0.66 10.46 8.83
CA ARG A 119 -0.27 11.53 9.17
C ARG A 119 -1.70 11.04 9.29
N LEU A 120 -2.13 10.14 8.41
CA LEU A 120 -3.45 9.51 8.46
C LEU A 120 -3.65 8.69 9.74
N THR A 121 -2.65 7.89 10.15
CA THR A 121 -2.75 7.12 11.39
C THR A 121 -2.88 8.03 12.62
N TYR A 122 -2.19 9.17 12.62
CA TYR A 122 -2.32 10.17 13.67
C TYR A 122 -3.71 10.83 13.68
N MET A 123 -4.18 11.33 12.54
CA MET A 123 -5.48 12.01 12.42
C MET A 123 -6.64 11.10 12.84
N LEU A 124 -6.58 9.83 12.42
CA LEU A 124 -7.60 8.82 12.73
C LEU A 124 -7.40 8.16 14.10
N LYS A 125 -6.35 8.52 14.84
CA LYS A 125 -5.99 7.94 16.15
C LYS A 125 -5.96 6.40 16.13
N LEU A 126 -5.41 5.83 15.06
CA LEU A 126 -5.43 4.37 14.85
C LEU A 126 -4.38 3.69 15.73
N PRO A 127 -4.78 2.71 16.58
CA PRO A 127 -3.81 1.85 17.25
C PRO A 127 -3.12 0.91 16.24
N LEU A 128 -1.94 0.39 16.61
CA LEU A 128 -1.19 -0.52 15.74
C LEU A 128 -2.00 -1.78 15.36
N ALA A 129 -2.79 -2.31 16.30
CA ALA A 129 -3.63 -3.49 16.07
C ALA A 129 -4.64 -3.28 14.94
N SER A 130 -5.30 -2.11 14.87
CA SER A 130 -6.28 -1.84 13.82
C SER A 130 -5.65 -1.71 12.43
N LEU A 131 -4.35 -1.42 12.34
CA LEU A 131 -3.66 -1.43 11.06
C LEU A 131 -3.60 -2.83 10.47
N VAL A 132 -3.44 -3.85 11.31
CA VAL A 132 -3.36 -5.27 10.95
C VAL A 132 -4.75 -5.86 10.74
N GLU A 133 -5.71 -5.57 11.62
CA GLU A 133 -7.09 -6.11 11.53
C GLU A 133 -7.82 -5.68 10.25
N ASP A 134 -7.61 -4.45 9.81
CA ASP A 134 -8.21 -3.92 8.58
C ASP A 134 -7.35 -4.18 7.33
N ALA A 135 -6.24 -4.89 7.46
CA ALA A 135 -5.43 -5.31 6.32
C ALA A 135 -6.11 -6.50 5.60
N PHE A 136 -5.58 -6.86 4.44
CA PHE A 136 -6.08 -7.98 3.65
C PHE A 136 -4.92 -8.79 3.06
N THR A 137 -5.18 -10.04 2.73
CA THR A 137 -4.25 -10.96 2.07
C THR A 137 -4.39 -10.90 0.55
N ALA A 138 -3.40 -11.42 -0.18
CA ALA A 138 -3.47 -11.50 -1.64
C ALA A 138 -4.68 -12.33 -2.15
N SER A 139 -5.09 -13.36 -1.40
CA SER A 139 -6.27 -14.18 -1.70
C SER A 139 -7.61 -13.45 -1.57
N GLU A 140 -7.65 -12.32 -0.85
CA GLU A 140 -8.86 -11.52 -0.68
C GLU A 140 -9.04 -10.46 -1.78
N ILE A 141 -8.16 -10.40 -2.77
CA ILE A 141 -8.35 -9.56 -3.95
C ILE A 141 -9.52 -10.09 -4.79
N GLY A 142 -10.40 -9.19 -5.24
CA GLY A 142 -11.56 -9.54 -6.06
C GLY A 142 -12.77 -10.07 -5.28
N THR A 143 -12.63 -10.42 -4.00
CA THR A 143 -13.77 -10.74 -3.15
C THR A 143 -14.41 -9.45 -2.61
N PRO A 144 -15.74 -9.34 -2.50
CA PRO A 144 -16.37 -8.22 -1.80
C PRO A 144 -16.03 -8.29 -0.31
N LYS A 145 -15.68 -7.15 0.31
CA LYS A 145 -15.37 -7.07 1.75
C LYS A 145 -16.62 -7.55 2.52
N LYS A 146 -16.52 -8.66 3.28
CA LYS A 146 -17.61 -9.04 4.21
C LYS A 146 -17.79 -7.88 5.20
N LYS A 147 -19.00 -7.33 5.27
CA LYS A 147 -19.33 -6.33 6.30
C LYS A 147 -19.18 -7.02 7.65
N SER A 148 -18.25 -6.55 8.48
CA SER A 148 -18.25 -6.86 9.90
C SER A 148 -19.56 -6.31 10.47
N SER A 149 -20.42 -7.20 10.97
CA SER A 149 -21.55 -6.84 11.82
C SER A 149 -20.97 -6.31 13.13
N ARG A 150 -21.26 -5.04 13.41
CA ARG A 150 -20.90 -4.35 14.65
C ARG A 150 -21.31 -5.12 15.89
#